data_AF-A0A1F6CWR2-F1
#
_entry.id   AF-A0A1F6CWR2-F1
#
_cell.length_a   1.000
_cell.length_b   1.000
_cell.length_c   1.000
_cell.angle_alpha   90.00
_cell.angle_beta   90.00
_cell.angle_gamma   90.00
#
_symmetry.space_group_name_H-M   'P 1'
#
loop_
_entity.id
_entity.type
_entity.pdbx_description
1 polymer ?
#
loop_
_entity_poly.entity_id
_entity_poly.type
_entity_poly.pdbx_seq_one_letter_code
_entity_poly.pdbx_strand_id
1 'polypeptide(L)'
;MTCPACKTPTAPDDLYCSRCGRRLSASAREEPLTATQKAMSLSDVRCRLGMVYYKKGDLPRAIETWRKVLETAPDTPDIRTWIERAEQELNGKAT
;
A
#
# COMPACT_ATOMS: atom_id res chain seq x y z
N MET A 1 -35.26 -10.76 -11.15
CA MET A 1 -34.44 -11.69 -11.95
C MET A 1 -34.43 -13.07 -11.29
N THR A 2 -33.89 -14.10 -11.92
CA THR A 2 -33.84 -15.45 -11.33
C THR A 2 -32.39 -15.86 -11.12
N CYS A 3 -32.06 -16.36 -9.91
CA CYS A 3 -30.71 -16.80 -9.61
C CYS A 3 -30.28 -17.95 -10.55
N PRO A 4 -29.15 -17.84 -11.28
CA PRO A 4 -28.71 -18.88 -12.22
C PRO A 4 -28.21 -20.16 -11.53
N ALA A 5 -27.95 -20.15 -10.21
CA ALA A 5 -27.59 -21.36 -9.47
C ALA A 5 -28.82 -22.09 -8.91
N CYS A 6 -29.60 -21.42 -8.06
CA CYS A 6 -30.67 -22.07 -7.30
C CYS A 6 -32.08 -21.80 -7.85
N LYS A 7 -32.19 -21.11 -8.99
CA LYS A 7 -33.44 -20.79 -9.70
C LYS A 7 -34.50 -20.07 -8.87
N THR A 8 -34.11 -19.46 -7.76
CA THR A 8 -35.01 -18.70 -6.88
C THR A 8 -35.18 -17.28 -7.44
N PRO A 9 -36.40 -16.72 -7.39
CA PRO A 9 -36.61 -15.32 -7.76
C PRO A 9 -35.84 -14.39 -6.82
N THR A 10 -35.17 -13.40 -7.39
CA THR A 10 -34.38 -12.38 -6.67
C THR A 10 -34.72 -10.99 -7.23
N ALA A 11 -34.59 -9.96 -6.41
CA ALA A 11 -34.80 -8.60 -6.87
C ALA A 11 -33.72 -8.23 -7.91
N PRO A 12 -34.00 -7.31 -8.85
CA PRO A 12 -33.02 -6.85 -9.83
C PRO A 12 -31.80 -6.15 -9.21
N ASP A 13 -31.97 -5.55 -8.02
CA ASP A 13 -30.94 -4.81 -7.29
C ASP A 13 -30.13 -5.70 -6.32
N ASP A 14 -30.56 -6.94 -6.11
CA ASP A 14 -29.89 -7.86 -5.18
C ASP A 14 -28.47 -8.20 -5.67
N LEU A 15 -27.45 -7.81 -4.90
CA LEU A 15 -26.06 -8.18 -5.16
C LEU A 15 -25.81 -9.69 -4.98
N TYR A 16 -26.58 -10.33 -4.08
CA TYR A 16 -26.46 -11.73 -3.72
C TYR A 16 -27.83 -12.40 -3.64
N CYS A 17 -27.89 -13.69 -3.97
CA CYS A 17 -29.09 -14.48 -3.81
C CYS A 17 -29.33 -14.81 -2.34
N SER A 18 -30.46 -14.40 -1.77
CA SER A 18 -30.83 -14.62 -0.37
C SER A 18 -30.93 -16.10 0.04
N ARG A 19 -31.09 -17.02 -0.93
CA ARG A 19 -31.23 -18.46 -0.65
C ARG A 19 -29.90 -19.22 -0.66
N CYS A 20 -29.03 -18.92 -1.61
CA CYS A 20 -27.79 -19.70 -1.82
C CYS A 20 -26.50 -18.88 -1.68
N GLY A 21 -26.61 -17.57 -1.43
CA GLY A 21 -25.46 -16.66 -1.27
C GLY A 21 -24.71 -16.35 -2.56
N ARG A 22 -25.14 -16.86 -3.72
CA ARG A 22 -24.46 -16.60 -5.00
C ARG A 22 -24.55 -15.12 -5.38
N ARG A 23 -23.41 -14.50 -5.72
CA ARG A 23 -23.35 -13.15 -6.30
C ARG A 23 -24.08 -13.13 -7.66
N LEU A 24 -24.99 -12.18 -7.83
CA LEU A 24 -25.89 -12.08 -9.00
C LEU A 24 -25.42 -11.06 -10.04
N SER A 25 -24.73 -10.00 -9.61
CA SER A 25 -24.21 -8.97 -10.51
C SER A 25 -22.77 -9.27 -10.95
N ALA A 26 -22.55 -9.28 -12.27
CA ALA A 26 -21.21 -9.31 -12.86
C ALA A 26 -20.50 -7.94 -12.74
N SER A 27 -21.28 -6.86 -12.61
CA SER A 27 -20.81 -5.46 -12.51
C SER A 27 -20.40 -5.04 -11.08
N ALA A 28 -20.18 -5.98 -10.16
CA ALA A 28 -19.69 -5.64 -8.82
C ALA A 28 -18.16 -5.50 -8.78
N ARG A 29 -17.60 -4.98 -9.87
CA ARG A 29 -16.29 -4.36 -10.10
C ARG A 29 -16.61 -3.49 -11.32
N GLU A 30 -16.89 -2.20 -11.18
CA GLU A 30 -15.90 -1.13 -11.23
C GLU A 30 -16.37 0.06 -10.39
N GLU A 31 -16.53 -0.10 -9.08
CA GLU A 31 -16.32 1.06 -8.23
C GLU A 31 -14.81 1.31 -8.29
N PRO A 32 -14.31 2.40 -8.90
CA PRO A 32 -12.91 2.72 -8.79
C PRO A 32 -12.58 2.75 -7.30
N LEU A 33 -11.45 2.17 -6.91
CA LEU A 33 -10.94 2.14 -5.52
C LEU A 33 -10.59 3.55 -4.99
N THR A 34 -11.27 4.60 -5.47
CA THR A 34 -10.92 6.01 -5.32
C THR A 34 -11.51 6.67 -4.07
N ALA A 35 -12.17 5.93 -3.17
CA ALA A 35 -12.84 6.53 -2.01
C ALA A 35 -12.20 6.26 -0.64
N THR A 36 -11.06 5.55 -0.50
CA THR A 36 -10.45 5.45 0.85
C THR A 36 -8.94 5.20 0.91
N GLN A 37 -8.29 4.71 -0.15
CA GLN A 37 -6.87 4.39 -0.09
C GLN A 37 -6.15 4.98 -1.30
N LYS A 38 -5.40 6.08 -1.08
CA LYS A 38 -4.45 6.58 -2.07
C LYS A 38 -3.53 5.43 -2.43
N ALA A 39 -3.46 5.06 -3.71
CA ALA A 39 -2.58 4.01 -4.17
C ALA A 39 -1.14 4.37 -3.78
N MET A 40 -0.58 3.60 -2.85
CA MET A 40 0.77 3.82 -2.37
C MET A 40 1.74 3.19 -3.37
N SER A 41 2.68 3.99 -3.87
CA SER A 41 3.71 3.48 -4.76
C SER A 41 4.69 2.57 -4.00
N LEU A 42 5.40 1.69 -4.71
CA LEU A 42 6.44 0.86 -4.09
C LEU A 42 7.53 1.72 -3.42
N SER A 43 7.82 2.90 -3.97
CA SER A 43 8.75 3.86 -3.37
C SER A 43 8.19 4.44 -2.07
N ASP A 44 6.92 4.84 -2.00
CA ASP A 44 6.28 5.30 -0.76
C ASP A 44 6.33 4.25 0.37
N VAL A 45 6.07 2.97 0.06
CA VAL A 45 6.13 1.88 1.04
C VAL A 45 7.57 1.71 1.55
N ARG A 46 8.56 1.72 0.65
CA ARG A 46 9.97 1.58 1.03
C ARG A 46 10.49 2.79 1.81
N CYS A 47 10.04 4.01 1.50
CA CYS A 47 10.33 5.20 2.30
C CYS A 47 9.89 5.03 3.75
N ARG A 48 8.64 4.57 3.94
CA ARG A 48 8.08 4.30 5.26
C ARG A 48 8.85 3.23 6.00
N LEU A 49 9.29 2.18 5.30
CA LEU A 49 10.13 1.14 5.89
C LEU A 49 11.47 1.70 6.40
N GLY A 50 12.15 2.54 5.60
CA GLY A 50 13.38 3.20 6.05
C GLY A 50 13.16 4.10 7.28
N MET A 51 12.04 4.82 7.34
CA MET A 51 11.67 5.60 8.55
C MET A 51 11.45 4.71 9.78
N VAL A 52 10.87 3.52 9.62
CA VAL A 52 10.71 2.56 10.73
C VAL A 52 12.07 2.11 11.24
N TYR A 53 13.01 1.77 10.36
CA TYR A 53 14.37 1.41 10.78
C TYR A 53 15.08 2.57 11.48
N TYR A 54 14.95 3.79 10.95
CA TYR A 54 15.52 4.98 11.56
C TYR A 54 14.97 5.24 12.96
N LYS A 55 13.64 5.16 13.15
CA LYS A 55 13.01 5.29 14.48
C LYS A 55 13.40 4.19 15.45
N LYS A 56 13.71 2.98 14.95
CA LYS A 56 14.22 1.88 15.76
C LYS A 56 15.69 2.09 16.18
N GLY A 57 16.35 3.12 15.66
CA GLY A 57 17.77 3.40 15.87
C GLY A 57 18.70 2.58 14.97
N ASP A 58 18.14 1.80 14.04
CA ASP A 58 18.89 1.01 13.07
C ASP A 58 19.23 1.86 11.84
N LEU A 59 20.10 2.84 12.07
CA LEU A 59 20.53 3.80 11.06
C LEU A 59 21.16 3.12 9.82
N PRO A 60 22.00 2.07 9.93
CA PRO A 60 22.58 1.41 8.77
C PRO A 60 21.53 0.79 7.85
N ARG A 61 20.54 0.07 8.41
CA ARG A 61 19.46 -0.52 7.61
C ARG A 61 18.52 0.53 7.03
N ALA A 62 18.30 1.65 7.74
CA ALA A 62 17.52 2.77 7.22
C ALA A 62 18.17 3.37 5.96
N ILE A 63 19.46 3.65 6.01
CA ILE A 63 20.23 4.23 4.89
C ILE A 63 20.23 3.29 3.69
N GLU A 64 20.48 1.99 3.89
CA GLU A 64 20.44 1.01 2.79
C GLU A 64 19.06 0.95 2.13
N THR A 65 18.00 0.94 2.94
CA THR A 65 16.62 0.89 2.45
C THR A 65 16.29 2.11 1.60
N TRP A 66 16.71 3.29 2.05
CA TRP A 66 16.49 4.55 1.33
C TRP A 66 17.33 4.67 0.05
N ARG A 67 18.58 4.18 0.03
CA ARG A 67 19.40 4.13 -1.19
C ARG A 67 18.73 3.28 -2.27
N LYS A 68 18.17 2.12 -1.91
CA LYS A 68 17.40 1.28 -2.84
C LYS A 68 16.17 1.97 -3.43
N VAL A 69 15.58 2.93 -2.71
CA VAL A 69 14.49 3.74 -3.28
C VAL A 69 15.01 4.68 -4.35
N LEU A 70 16.13 5.36 -4.10
CA LEU A 70 16.76 6.27 -5.06
C LEU A 70 17.22 5.56 -6.34
N GLU A 71 17.59 4.28 -6.28
CA GLU A 71 17.91 3.48 -7.47
C GLU A 71 16.69 3.28 -8.39
N THR A 72 15.50 3.12 -7.80
CA THR A 72 14.25 2.87 -8.54
C THR A 72 13.45 4.13 -8.86
N ALA A 73 13.58 5.16 -8.03
CA ALA A 73 12.85 6.41 -8.09
C ALA A 73 13.79 7.54 -7.63
N PRO A 74 14.69 8.02 -8.51
CA PRO A 74 15.69 9.02 -8.16
C PRO A 74 15.09 10.39 -7.82
N ASP A 75 13.86 10.64 -8.27
CA ASP A 75 13.08 11.86 -8.02
C ASP A 75 12.15 11.73 -6.81
N THR A 76 12.48 10.86 -5.85
CA THR A 76 11.68 10.80 -4.61
C THR A 76 12.15 11.93 -3.69
N PRO A 77 11.32 12.96 -3.45
CA PRO A 77 11.70 14.07 -2.60
C PRO A 77 11.96 13.58 -1.16
N ASP A 78 12.80 14.31 -0.45
CA ASP A 78 13.13 14.12 0.97
C ASP A 78 13.99 12.90 1.34
N ILE A 79 14.14 11.86 0.50
CA ILE A 79 14.95 10.67 0.85
C ILE A 79 16.42 11.02 1.08
N ARG A 80 17.02 11.87 0.24
CA ARG A 80 18.44 12.25 0.40
C ARG A 80 18.69 12.95 1.73
N THR A 81 17.77 13.83 2.14
CA THR A 81 17.82 14.51 3.43
C THR A 81 17.75 13.53 4.59
N TRP A 82 16.90 12.51 4.50
CA TRP A 82 16.81 11.45 5.51
C TRP A 82 18.08 10.61 5.61
N ILE A 83 18.71 10.27 4.48
CA ILE A 83 20.00 9.56 4.45
C ILE A 83 21.09 10.40 5.12
N GLU A 84 21.24 11.66 4.71
CA GLU A 84 22.28 12.55 5.23
C GLU A 84 22.16 12.72 6.75
N ARG A 85 20.93 12.94 7.24
CA ARG A 85 20.66 13.02 8.69
C ARG A 85 21.01 11.73 9.42
N ALA A 86 20.64 10.57 8.86
CA ALA A 86 20.96 9.28 9.46
C ALA A 86 22.47 8.99 9.48
N GLU A 87 23.21 9.43 8.46
CA GLU A 87 24.67 9.33 8.41
C GLU A 87 25.33 10.22 9.48
N GLN A 88 24.83 11.45 9.68
CA GLN A 88 25.32 12.33 10.76
C GLN A 88 25.09 11.73 12.14
N GLU A 89 23.90 11.18 12.41
CA GLU A 89 23.61 10.53 13.70
C GLU A 89 24.41 9.25 13.92
N LEU A 90 24.70 8.50 12.85
CA LEU A 90 25.54 7.31 12.93
C LEU A 90 26.98 7.69 13.26
N ASN A 91 27.51 8.73 12.61
CA ASN A 91 28.87 9.23 12.85
C ASN A 91 29.01 9.86 14.25
N GLY A 92 27.98 10.57 14.72
CA GLY A 92 27.95 11.15 16.08
C GLY A 92 27.84 10.12 17.20
N LYS A 93 27.36 8.89 16.92
CA LYS A 93 27.36 7.77 17.89
C LYS A 93 28.64 6.93 17.88
N ALA A 94 29.49 7.11 16.88
CA ALA A 94 30.74 6.37 16.73
C ALA A 94 31.94 7.04 17.45
N THR A 95 31.71 8.21 18.07
CA THR A 95 32.66 8.95 18.93
C THR A 95 32.27 8.77 20.38
#